data_AF-A0A4Q5V5K4-F1
#
_entry.id   AF-A0A4Q5V5K4-F1
#
_cell.length_a   1.000
_cell.length_b   1.000
_cell.length_c   1.000
_cell.angle_alpha   90.00
_cell.angle_beta   90.00
_cell.angle_gamma   90.00
#
_symmetry.space_group_name_H-M   'P 1'
#
loop_
_entity.id
_entity.type
_entity.pdbx_description
1 polymer ?
#
loop_
_entity_poly.entity_id
_entity_poly.type
_entity_poly.pdbx_seq_one_letter_code
_entity_poly.pdbx_strand_id
1 'polypeptide(L)' 'MERFTIKCAVFNQPAEIQFDAKKIPGEPGPSYMVSVDGMFTGYITKERSGRYKQLMNAVFTDVDMHVINNELAKLNGNK' A
#
# COMPACT_ATOMS: atom_id res chain seq x y z
N MET A 1 -2.24 6.46 -12.85
CA MET A 1 -3.10 5.35 -12.41
C MET A 1 -3.96 5.84 -11.27
N GLU A 2 -5.28 5.74 -11.38
CA GLU A 2 -6.22 6.18 -10.33
C GLU A 2 -6.53 5.08 -9.32
N ARG A 3 -6.46 3.81 -9.73
CA ARG A 3 -6.65 2.62 -8.90
C ARG A 3 -5.83 1.46 -9.43
N PHE A 4 -5.31 0.61 -8.54
CA PHE A 4 -4.75 -0.70 -8.89
C PHE A 4 -4.90 -1.68 -7.72
N THR A 5 -4.73 -2.97 -7.99
CA THR A 5 -4.78 -4.03 -6.97
C THR A 5 -3.51 -4.88 -7.00
N ILE A 6 -3.15 -5.45 -5.85
CA ILE A 6 -2.11 -6.46 -5.72
C ILE A 6 -2.65 -7.64 -4.94
N LYS A 7 -2.11 -8.83 -5.17
CA LYS A 7 -2.40 -10.03 -4.37
C LYS A 7 -1.17 -10.41 -3.58
N CYS A 8 -1.28 -10.45 -2.26
CA CYS A 8 -0.15 -10.76 -1.39
C CYS A 8 -0.61 -11.31 -0.04
N ALA A 9 0.32 -11.87 0.73
CA ALA A 9 0.01 -12.37 2.05
C ALA A 9 0.11 -11.25 3.09
N VAL A 10 -1.02 -10.86 3.68
CA VAL A 10 -1.10 -9.91 4.80
C VAL A 10 -1.98 -10.50 5.90
N PHE A 11 -1.73 -10.16 7.16
CA PHE A 11 -2.38 -10.77 8.32
C PHE A 11 -2.23 -12.30 8.33
N ASN A 12 -1.09 -12.80 7.82
CA ASN A 12 -0.80 -14.22 7.61
C ASN A 12 -1.80 -14.96 6.70
N GLN A 13 -2.53 -14.24 5.84
CA GLN A 13 -3.50 -14.82 4.90
C GLN A 13 -3.32 -14.22 3.49
N PRO A 14 -3.57 -14.99 2.42
CA PRO A 14 -3.65 -14.42 1.09
C PRO A 14 -4.82 -13.45 1.01
N ALA A 15 -4.56 -12.22 0.58
CA ALA A 15 -5.59 -11.20 0.43
C ALA A 15 -5.38 -10.38 -0.86
N GLU A 16 -6.46 -9.79 -1.35
CA GLU A 16 -6.41 -8.79 -2.40
C GLU A 16 -6.40 -7.39 -1.78
N ILE A 17 -5.38 -6.61 -2.10
CA ILE A 17 -5.21 -5.25 -1.61
C ILE A 17 -5.45 -4.28 -2.74
N GLN A 18 -6.46 -3.43 -2.60
CA GLN A 18 -6.78 -2.35 -3.50
C GLN A 18 -6.14 -1.05 -3.04
N PHE A 19 -5.51 -0.34 -3.97
CA PHE A 19 -4.90 0.98 -3.80
C PHE A 19 -5.67 1.99 -4.66
N ASP A 20 -6.33 2.93 -4.00
CA ASP A 20 -7.03 4.05 -4.62
C ASP A 20 -6.22 5.33 -4.45
N ALA A 21 -5.80 5.96 -5.54
CA ALA A 21 -5.01 7.19 -5.46
C ALA A 21 -5.77 8.29 -4.71
N LYS A 22 -5.13 8.88 -3.71
CA LYS A 22 -5.65 10.01 -2.92
C LYS A 22 -4.61 11.11 -2.83
N LYS A 23 -5.07 12.35 -2.93
CA LYS A 23 -4.28 13.52 -2.57
C LYS A 23 -4.50 13.79 -1.08
N ILE A 24 -3.45 13.60 -0.28
CA ILE A 24 -3.49 13.90 1.15
C ILE A 24 -2.67 15.18 1.38
N PRO A 25 -3.27 16.25 1.92
CA PRO A 25 -2.55 17.48 2.22
C PRO A 25 -1.38 17.21 3.18
N GLY A 26 -0.21 17.76 2.86
CA GLY A 26 1.01 17.59 3.67
C GLY A 26 1.87 16.38 3.30
N GLU A 27 1.36 15.43 2.52
CA GLU A 27 2.16 14.30 2.05
C GLU A 27 2.95 14.65 0.78
N PRO A 28 4.28 14.46 0.78
CA PRO A 28 5.13 14.86 -0.35
C PRO A 28 5.07 13.90 -1.54
N GLY A 29 4.45 12.73 -1.38
CA GLY A 29 4.43 11.66 -2.38
C GLY A 29 3.04 11.13 -2.70
N PRO A 30 2.93 10.25 -3.71
CA PRO A 30 1.68 9.56 -4.03
C PRO A 30 1.12 8.85 -2.80
N SER A 31 -0.12 9.16 -2.45
CA SER A 31 -0.84 8.53 -1.36
C SER A 31 -2.00 7.71 -1.89
N TYR A 32 -2.36 6.67 -1.14
CA TYR A 32 -3.37 5.70 -1.53
C TYR A 32 -4.26 5.39 -0.34
N MET A 33 -5.57 5.34 -0.57
CA MET A 33 -6.52 4.69 0.31
C MET A 33 -6.45 3.20 0.03
N VAL A 34 -6.35 2.39 1.08
CA VAL A 34 -6.10 0.96 0.97
C VAL A 34 -7.27 0.19 1.54
N SER A 35 -7.74 -0.78 0.76
CA SER A 35 -8.75 -1.74 1.18
C SER A 35 -8.24 -3.16 1.00
N VAL A 36 -8.44 -4.02 2.00
CA VAL A 36 -8.10 -5.43 1.97
C VAL A 36 -9.39 -6.23 1.85
N ASP A 37 -9.51 -7.04 0.80
CA ASP A 37 -10.71 -7.84 0.50
C ASP A 37 -12.02 -7.02 0.54
N GLY A 38 -11.93 -5.77 0.05
CA GLY A 38 -13.05 -4.82 0.03
C GLY A 38 -13.29 -4.04 1.33
N MET A 39 -12.57 -4.34 2.41
CA MET A 39 -12.67 -3.60 3.68
C MET A 39 -11.61 -2.51 3.76
N PHE A 40 -12.04 -1.27 4.01
CA PHE A 40 -11.13 -0.14 4.23
C PHE A 40 -10.19 -0.43 5.41
N THR A 41 -8.89 -0.32 5.16
CA THR A 41 -7.84 -0.71 6.10
C THR A 41 -6.97 0.48 6.53
N GLY A 42 -6.86 1.53 5.72
CA GLY A 42 -6.10 2.73 6.06
C GLY A 42 -5.55 3.46 4.85
N TYR A 43 -4.52 4.26 5.05
CA TYR A 43 -3.79 4.93 3.97
C TYR A 43 -2.33 4.49 3.91
N ILE A 44 -1.76 4.54 2.72
CA ILE A 44 -0.33 4.28 2.50
C ILE A 44 0.21 5.38 1.59
N THR A 45 1.40 5.89 1.90
CA THR A 45 2.08 6.95 1.15
C THR A 45 3.44 6.43 0.65
N LYS A 46 3.82 6.81 -0.57
CA LYS A 46 5.15 6.50 -1.13
C LYS A 46 6.14 7.58 -0.72
N GLU A 47 7.19 7.16 -0.03
CA GLU A 47 8.29 8.02 0.38
C GLU A 47 9.25 8.31 -0.77
N ARG A 48 10.10 9.33 -0.60
CA ARG A 48 11.17 9.65 -1.55
C ARG A 48 12.16 8.51 -1.77
N SER A 49 12.30 7.60 -0.80
CA SER A 49 13.12 6.39 -0.91
C SER A 49 12.54 5.36 -1.89
N GLY A 50 11.31 5.57 -2.37
CA GLY A 50 10.58 4.61 -3.20
C GLY A 50 9.81 3.57 -2.38
N ARG A 51 10.06 3.47 -1.08
CA ARG A 51 9.31 2.61 -0.16
C ARG A 51 7.97 3.24 0.20
N TYR A 52 7.00 2.38 0.46
CA TYR A 52 5.67 2.72 0.92
C TYR A 52 5.61 2.58 2.43
N LYS A 53 5.04 3.58 3.10
CA LYS A 53 4.78 3.53 4.54
C LYS A 53 3.30 3.71 4.83
N GLN A 54 2.90 3.17 5.98
CA GLN A 54 1.58 3.38 6.53
C GLN A 54 1.36 4.85 6.90
N LEU A 55 0.14 5.31 6.68
CA LEU A 55 -0.33 6.63 7.06
C LEU A 55 -1.75 6.49 7.60
N MET A 56 -2.06 7.16 8.72
CA MET A 56 -3.42 7.26 9.32
C MET A 56 -4.21 5.95 9.38
N ASN A 57 -4.35 5.37 10.57
CA ASN A 57 -5.24 4.24 10.86
C ASN A 57 -4.97 2.95 10.05
N ALA A 58 -3.81 2.82 9.42
CA ALA A 58 -3.43 1.56 8.80
C ALA A 58 -3.09 0.53 9.88
N VAL A 59 -3.69 -0.65 9.78
CA VAL A 59 -3.57 -1.76 10.76
C VAL A 59 -2.54 -2.81 10.34
N PHE A 60 -1.73 -2.52 9.33
CA PHE A 60 -0.72 -3.47 8.86
C PHE A 60 0.40 -3.60 9.89
N THR A 61 0.92 -4.80 10.07
CA THR A 61 2.15 -5.01 10.84
C THR A 61 3.37 -4.63 10.01
N ASP A 62 4.55 -4.56 10.63
CA ASP A 62 5.81 -4.36 9.90
C ASP A 62 6.08 -5.47 8.87
N VAL A 63 5.66 -6.70 9.18
CA VAL A 63 5.75 -7.85 8.28
C VAL A 63 4.85 -7.65 7.07
N ASP A 64 3.60 -7.25 7.29
CA ASP A 64 2.65 -6.97 6.21
C ASP A 64 3.19 -5.86 5.30
N MET A 65 3.73 -4.79 5.88
CA MET A 65 4.32 -3.70 5.12
C MET A 65 5.55 -4.11 4.34
N HIS A 66 6.36 -5.03 4.86
CA HIS A 66 7.48 -5.59 4.11
C HIS A 66 6.99 -6.36 2.87
N VAL A 67 5.96 -7.20 3.02
CA VAL A 67 5.36 -7.94 1.91
C VAL A 67 4.76 -6.99 0.86
N ILE A 68 3.94 -6.02 1.28
CA ILE A 68 3.33 -5.02 0.41
C ILE A 68 4.40 -4.27 -0.39
N ASN A 69 5.47 -3.80 0.28
CA ASN A 69 6.56 -3.09 -0.39
C ASN A 69 7.25 -3.97 -1.45
N ASN A 70 7.49 -5.25 -1.15
CA ASN A 70 8.13 -6.16 -2.09
C ASN A 70 7.26 -6.37 -3.35
N GLU A 71 5.95 -6.51 -3.20
CA GLU A 71 5.06 -6.64 -4.36
C GLU A 71 4.94 -5.34 -5.17
N LEU A 72 4.85 -4.18 -4.49
CA LEU A 72 4.83 -2.88 -5.14
C LEU A 72 6.15 -2.58 -5.89
N ALA A 73 7.28 -3.06 -5.38
CA ALA A 73 8.57 -2.93 -6.06
C ALA A 73 8.60 -3.72 -7.38
N LYS A 74 7.99 -4.91 -7.43
CA LYS A 74 7.87 -5.72 -8.65
C LYS A 74 7.03 -5.01 -9.72
N LEU A 75 5.94 -4.37 -9.32
CA LEU A 75 5.05 -3.64 -10.24
C LEU A 75 5.68 -2.37 -10.82
N ASN A 76 6.53 -1.69 -10.04
CA ASN A 76 7.21 -0.47 -10.47
C ASN A 76 8.48 -0.73 -11.28
N GLY A 77 8.86 -1.99 -11.50
CA GLY A 77 10.01 -2.38 -12.32
C GLY A 77 11.35 -2.17 -11.61
N ASN A 78 11.79 -3.18 -10.86
CA ASN A 78 13.21 -3.42 -10.64
C ASN A 78 13.54 -4.83 -11.18
N LYS A 79 13.98 -4.85 -12.44
CA LYS A 79 15.05 -5.75 -12.89
C LYS A 79 16.28 -4.88 -13.08
#